data_AF-A0A2K4L1C3-F1
#
_entry.id   AF-A0A2K4L1C3-F1
#
_cell.length_a   1.000
_cell.length_b   1.000
_cell.length_c   1.000
_cell.angle_alpha   90.00
_cell.angle_beta   90.00
_cell.angle_gamma   90.00
#
_symmetry.space_group_name_H-M   'P 1'
#
loop_
_entity.id
_entity.type
_entity.pdbx_description
1 polymer ?
#
loop_
_entity_poly.entity_id
_entity_poly.type
_entity_poly.pdbx_seq_one_letter_code
_entity_poly.pdbx_strand_id
1 'polypeptide(L)'
;MTGLKTLERRVISWLLSDDTGASSLSICAHMLGEPCEGYAPSDCSDLGRCLRLLDLVPEWGARVHEMATYGPDWKGLLDQWDQIVHLYHNEGGVPVSERPRSPETYRAMKLAIAEGYRNNPNYECGFGDDGTLTWSRLIEGESEEEEQEG
;
A
#
# COMPACT_ATOMS: atom_id res chain seq x y z
N MET A 1 15.75 -17.02 -26.52
CA MET A 1 15.97 -17.28 -25.08
C MET A 1 16.35 -15.97 -24.42
N THR A 2 15.36 -15.17 -24.00
CA THR A 2 15.61 -14.02 -23.14
C THR A 2 16.01 -14.57 -21.77
N GLY A 3 17.30 -14.55 -21.47
CA GLY A 3 17.78 -14.88 -20.13
C GLY A 3 17.02 -14.06 -19.11
N LEU A 4 16.54 -14.69 -18.05
CA LEU A 4 15.91 -14.00 -16.93
C LEU A 4 16.81 -12.82 -16.54
N LYS A 5 16.28 -11.59 -16.66
CA LYS A 5 16.96 -10.40 -16.16
C LYS A 5 17.18 -10.62 -14.66
N THR A 6 18.37 -10.31 -14.16
CA THR A 6 18.64 -10.32 -12.72
C THR A 6 17.65 -9.41 -11.99
N LEU A 7 17.46 -9.62 -10.68
CA LEU A 7 16.60 -8.79 -9.84
C LEU A 7 16.92 -7.30 -10.06
N GLU A 8 18.20 -6.95 -10.00
CA GLU A 8 18.69 -5.57 -10.17
C GLU A 8 18.29 -5.03 -11.53
N ARG A 9 18.40 -5.83 -12.59
CA ARG A 9 18.06 -5.36 -13.93
C ARG A 9 16.55 -5.21 -14.13
N ARG A 10 15.71 -6.01 -13.47
CA ARG A 10 14.24 -5.82 -13.45
C ARG A 10 13.89 -4.52 -12.73
N VAL A 11 14.40 -4.35 -11.51
CA VAL A 11 14.18 -3.14 -10.68
C VAL A 11 14.68 -1.88 -11.37
N ILE A 12 15.90 -1.86 -11.91
CA ILE A 12 16.44 -0.70 -12.65
C ILE A 12 15.59 -0.39 -13.89
N SER A 13 15.15 -1.41 -14.64
CA SER A 13 14.31 -1.18 -15.83
C SER A 13 12.97 -0.54 -15.44
N TRP A 14 12.39 -0.96 -14.30
CA TRP A 14 11.16 -0.39 -13.76
C TRP A 14 11.35 1.02 -13.21
N LEU A 15 12.41 1.27 -12.44
CA LEU A 15 12.75 2.60 -11.92
C LEU A 15 12.93 3.64 -13.03
N LEU A 16 13.43 3.21 -14.20
CA LEU A 16 13.61 4.07 -15.38
C LEU A 16 12.36 4.17 -16.28
N SER A 17 11.26 3.50 -15.91
CA SER A 17 9.99 3.57 -16.63
C SER A 17 9.06 4.64 -16.05
N ASP A 18 7.92 4.86 -16.72
CA ASP A 18 6.82 5.69 -16.24
C ASP A 18 5.84 4.94 -15.31
N ASP A 19 6.09 3.66 -15.03
CA ASP A 19 5.22 2.80 -14.22
C ASP A 19 5.58 2.83 -12.72
N THR A 20 5.95 4.00 -12.22
CA THR A 20 6.40 4.24 -10.84
C THR A 20 5.52 5.27 -10.13
N GLY A 21 5.52 5.25 -8.80
CA GLY A 21 4.78 6.19 -7.96
C GLY A 21 5.11 5.97 -6.48
N ALA A 22 4.75 6.92 -5.62
CA ALA A 22 5.16 6.96 -4.22
C ALA A 22 4.96 5.62 -3.47
N SER A 23 3.79 5.01 -3.60
CA SER A 23 3.48 3.73 -2.94
C SER A 23 4.32 2.55 -3.45
N SER A 24 4.46 2.43 -4.76
CA SER A 24 5.30 1.39 -5.37
C SER A 24 6.79 1.60 -5.08
N LEU A 25 7.26 2.85 -4.97
CA LEU A 25 8.61 3.19 -4.55
C LEU A 25 8.84 2.82 -3.08
N SER A 26 7.85 3.02 -2.21
CA SER A 26 7.92 2.57 -0.81
C SER A 26 8.05 1.05 -0.69
N ILE A 27 7.28 0.28 -1.48
CA ILE A 27 7.49 -1.18 -1.55
C ILE A 27 8.93 -1.49 -1.98
N CYS A 28 9.40 -0.91 -3.08
CA CYS A 28 10.74 -1.17 -3.59
C CYS A 28 11.84 -0.84 -2.57
N ALA A 29 11.76 0.33 -1.92
CA ALA A 29 12.72 0.75 -0.91
C ALA A 29 12.76 -0.22 0.27
N HIS A 30 11.60 -0.60 0.81
CA HIS A 30 11.50 -1.58 1.88
C HIS A 30 12.13 -2.93 1.48
N MET A 31 11.81 -3.43 0.29
CA MET A 31 12.29 -4.73 -0.17
C MET A 31 13.81 -4.78 -0.36
N LEU A 32 14.42 -3.63 -0.69
CA LEU A 32 15.86 -3.45 -0.84
C LEU A 32 16.58 -3.10 0.48
N GLY A 33 15.85 -2.83 1.56
CA GLY A 33 16.42 -2.38 2.82
C GLY A 33 16.91 -0.92 2.80
N GLU A 34 16.37 -0.12 1.89
CA GLU A 34 16.69 1.31 1.74
C GLU A 34 15.74 2.19 2.58
N PRO A 35 16.10 3.46 2.86
CA PRO A 35 15.20 4.41 3.50
C PRO A 35 13.84 4.49 2.79
N CYS A 36 12.77 4.35 3.55
CA CYS A 36 11.41 4.22 3.03
C CYS A 36 10.45 5.14 3.77
N GLU A 37 9.74 5.97 3.01
CA GLU A 37 8.70 6.89 3.51
C GLU A 37 7.38 6.19 3.86
N GLY A 38 7.20 4.94 3.44
CA GLY A 38 6.03 4.13 3.83
C GLY A 38 4.69 4.50 3.19
N TYR A 39 4.65 5.26 2.08
CA TYR A 39 3.39 5.64 1.44
C TYR A 39 2.55 4.42 1.01
N ALA A 40 1.28 4.37 1.41
CA ALA A 40 0.32 3.37 0.94
C ALA A 40 -0.35 3.78 -0.38
N PRO A 41 -0.85 2.83 -1.20
CA PRO A 41 -1.59 3.17 -2.41
C PRO A 41 -2.91 3.85 -2.05
N SER A 42 -3.10 5.06 -2.56
CA SER A 42 -4.24 5.90 -2.19
C SER A 42 -5.44 5.70 -3.12
N ASP A 43 -5.21 5.26 -4.35
CA ASP A 43 -6.23 4.99 -5.36
C ASP A 43 -5.91 3.74 -6.21
N CYS A 44 -6.80 3.38 -7.13
CA CYS A 44 -6.63 2.20 -7.98
C CYS A 44 -5.43 2.30 -8.94
N SER A 45 -5.00 3.51 -9.32
CA SER A 45 -3.82 3.72 -10.16
C SER A 45 -2.55 3.43 -9.37
N ASP A 46 -2.48 3.92 -8.12
CA ASP A 46 -1.41 3.60 -7.17
C ASP A 46 -1.32 2.10 -6.89
N LEU A 47 -2.47 1.45 -6.64
CA LEU A 47 -2.53 0.00 -6.45
C LEU A 47 -2.02 -0.74 -7.69
N GLY A 48 -2.45 -0.33 -8.88
CA GLY A 48 -2.02 -0.93 -10.13
C GLY A 48 -0.50 -0.89 -10.33
N ARG A 49 0.16 0.22 -10.00
CA ARG A 49 1.63 0.33 -10.02
C ARG A 49 2.28 -0.61 -9.02
N CYS A 50 1.74 -0.73 -7.81
CA CYS A 50 2.23 -1.66 -6.80
C CYS A 50 2.13 -3.12 -7.29
N LEU A 51 0.99 -3.51 -7.87
CA LEU A 51 0.78 -4.87 -8.35
C LEU A 51 1.70 -5.21 -9.54
N ARG A 52 1.88 -4.30 -10.50
CA ARG A 52 2.82 -4.52 -11.61
C ARG A 52 4.27 -4.63 -11.16
N LEU A 53 4.67 -3.90 -10.12
CA LEU A 53 5.97 -4.09 -9.48
C LEU A 53 6.10 -5.50 -8.87
N LEU A 54 5.09 -5.95 -8.13
CA LEU A 54 5.09 -7.29 -7.52
C LEU A 54 5.03 -8.42 -8.57
N ASP A 55 4.34 -8.21 -9.69
CA ASP A 55 4.35 -9.14 -10.83
C ASP A 55 5.73 -9.19 -11.51
N LEU A 56 6.43 -8.05 -11.58
CA LEU A 56 7.78 -7.95 -12.12
C LEU A 56 8.83 -8.60 -11.20
N VAL A 57 8.58 -8.59 -9.89
CA VAL A 57 9.46 -9.16 -8.85
C VAL A 57 8.65 -10.08 -7.94
N PRO A 58 8.27 -11.28 -8.43
CA PRO A 58 7.38 -12.19 -7.70
C PRO A 58 7.96 -12.66 -6.36
N GLU A 59 9.28 -12.58 -6.19
CA GLU A 59 9.97 -12.84 -4.91
C GLU A 59 9.51 -11.90 -3.78
N TRP A 60 8.92 -10.74 -4.12
CA TRP A 60 8.40 -9.77 -3.15
C TRP A 60 6.90 -9.94 -2.86
N GLY A 61 6.18 -10.76 -3.63
CA GLY A 61 4.73 -10.92 -3.50
C GLY A 61 4.30 -11.31 -2.08
N ALA A 62 4.93 -12.34 -1.50
CA ALA A 62 4.65 -12.77 -0.12
C ALA A 62 5.12 -11.77 0.93
N ARG A 63 6.11 -10.94 0.60
CA ARG A 63 6.71 -9.95 1.50
C ARG A 63 5.91 -8.66 1.59
N VAL A 64 4.92 -8.43 0.72
CA VAL A 64 4.10 -7.20 0.74
C VAL A 64 3.45 -6.94 2.10
N HIS A 65 3.15 -8.00 2.87
CA HIS A 65 2.62 -7.89 4.23
C HIS A 65 3.59 -7.24 5.24
N GLU A 66 4.90 -7.21 4.96
CA GLU A 66 5.89 -6.48 5.76
C GLU A 66 5.59 -4.96 5.76
N MET A 67 4.91 -4.45 4.73
CA MET A 67 4.54 -3.03 4.64
C MET A 67 3.57 -2.57 5.74
N ALA A 68 2.92 -3.49 6.46
CA ALA A 68 2.07 -3.16 7.62
C ALA A 68 2.81 -2.37 8.71
N THR A 69 4.15 -2.42 8.73
CA THR A 69 4.98 -1.65 9.67
C THR A 69 4.90 -0.14 9.46
N TYR A 70 4.45 0.34 8.29
CA TYR A 70 4.50 1.76 7.92
C TYR A 70 3.29 2.57 8.33
N GLY A 71 2.21 1.94 8.79
CA GLY A 71 1.06 2.68 9.28
C GLY A 71 -0.26 1.92 9.25
N PRO A 72 -1.32 2.54 9.85
CA PRO A 72 -2.67 1.98 9.86
C PRO A 72 -3.27 1.85 8.45
N ASP A 73 -2.89 2.71 7.51
CA ASP A 73 -3.30 2.62 6.10
C ASP A 73 -2.85 1.31 5.45
N TRP A 74 -1.55 1.00 5.52
CA TRP A 74 -1.01 -0.27 5.04
C TRP A 74 -1.61 -1.45 5.76
N LYS A 75 -1.71 -1.39 7.09
CA LYS A 75 -2.31 -2.46 7.88
C LYS A 75 -3.73 -2.77 7.41
N GLY A 76 -4.56 -1.74 7.26
CA GLY A 76 -5.94 -1.88 6.79
C GLY A 76 -6.03 -2.49 5.39
N LEU A 77 -5.23 -2.00 4.45
CA LEU A 77 -5.16 -2.56 3.09
C LEU A 77 -4.74 -4.02 3.08
N LEU A 78 -3.73 -4.36 3.87
CA LEU A 78 -3.15 -5.71 3.91
C LEU A 78 -4.07 -6.73 4.59
N ASP A 79 -4.86 -6.30 5.57
CA ASP A 79 -5.89 -7.14 6.22
C ASP A 79 -6.99 -7.57 5.21
N GLN A 80 -7.14 -6.87 4.08
CA GLN A 80 -8.10 -7.20 3.00
C GLN A 80 -7.42 -7.38 1.62
N TRP A 81 -6.10 -7.63 1.59
CA TRP A 81 -5.30 -7.53 0.36
C TRP A 81 -5.83 -8.40 -0.77
N ASP A 82 -6.03 -9.69 -0.54
CA ASP A 82 -6.47 -10.64 -1.57
C ASP A 82 -7.83 -10.27 -2.17
N GLN A 83 -8.75 -9.77 -1.34
CA GLN A 83 -10.06 -9.30 -1.80
C GLN A 83 -9.93 -8.05 -2.67
N ILE A 84 -9.11 -7.08 -2.24
CA ILE A 84 -8.86 -5.84 -3.00
C ILE A 84 -8.19 -6.14 -4.33
N VAL A 85 -7.18 -7.02 -4.35
CA VAL A 85 -6.49 -7.45 -5.58
C VAL A 85 -7.45 -8.18 -6.51
N HIS A 86 -8.27 -9.09 -5.96
CA HIS A 86 -9.29 -9.77 -6.76
C HIS A 86 -10.27 -8.80 -7.42
N LEU A 87 -10.78 -7.82 -6.67
CA LEU A 87 -11.63 -6.74 -7.19
C LEU A 87 -10.87 -5.92 -8.24
N TYR A 88 -9.63 -5.52 -7.96
CA TYR A 88 -8.83 -4.74 -8.89
C TYR A 88 -8.70 -5.42 -10.25
N HIS A 89 -8.58 -6.74 -10.29
CA HIS A 89 -8.51 -7.48 -11.55
C HIS A 89 -9.88 -7.69 -12.20
N ASN A 90 -10.93 -8.00 -11.41
CA ASN A 90 -12.19 -8.57 -11.92
C ASN A 90 -13.45 -7.72 -11.66
N GLU A 91 -13.32 -6.50 -11.15
CA GLU A 91 -14.44 -5.59 -10.88
C GLU A 91 -15.40 -5.47 -12.08
N GLY A 92 -16.71 -5.58 -11.82
CA GLY A 92 -17.74 -5.60 -12.86
C GLY A 92 -17.68 -6.83 -13.79
N GLY A 93 -16.89 -7.84 -13.46
CA GLY A 93 -16.71 -9.06 -14.27
C GLY A 93 -15.79 -8.87 -15.49
N VAL A 94 -15.04 -7.77 -15.58
CA VAL A 94 -14.20 -7.43 -16.73
C VAL A 94 -12.73 -7.25 -16.32
N PRO A 95 -11.75 -7.50 -17.20
CA PRO A 95 -10.34 -7.25 -16.91
C PRO A 95 -10.01 -5.74 -16.90
N VAL A 96 -8.89 -5.38 -16.26
CA VAL A 96 -8.41 -3.97 -16.17
C VAL A 96 -8.29 -3.30 -17.55
N SER A 97 -7.84 -4.05 -18.57
CA SER A 97 -7.65 -3.53 -19.93
C SER A 97 -8.94 -3.04 -20.61
N GLU A 98 -10.10 -3.52 -20.16
CA GLU A 98 -11.42 -3.19 -20.71
C GLU A 98 -12.23 -2.28 -19.78
N ARG A 99 -11.72 -2.03 -18.56
CA ARG A 99 -12.42 -1.30 -17.52
C ARG A 99 -12.10 0.20 -17.57
N PRO A 100 -13.09 1.10 -17.73
CA PRO A 100 -12.84 2.54 -17.79
C PRO A 100 -12.55 3.19 -16.43
N ARG A 101 -13.06 2.62 -15.32
CA ARG A 101 -12.88 3.10 -13.93
C ARG A 101 -13.05 1.94 -12.95
N SER A 102 -12.55 2.08 -11.73
CA SER A 102 -12.64 1.05 -10.68
C SER A 102 -13.30 1.56 -9.37
N PRO A 103 -14.56 2.05 -9.39
CA PRO A 103 -15.24 2.55 -8.19
C PRO A 103 -15.36 1.54 -7.04
N GLU A 104 -15.55 0.24 -7.32
CA GLU A 104 -15.72 -0.77 -6.26
C GLU A 104 -14.39 -1.04 -5.56
N THR A 105 -13.31 -1.19 -6.34
CA THR A 105 -11.95 -1.33 -5.82
C THR A 105 -11.56 -0.10 -5.02
N TYR A 106 -11.83 1.11 -5.55
CA TYR A 106 -11.52 2.35 -4.85
C TYR A 106 -12.23 2.42 -3.50
N ARG A 107 -13.54 2.10 -3.48
CA ARG A 107 -14.32 2.06 -2.23
C ARG A 107 -13.77 1.03 -1.26
N ALA A 108 -13.43 -0.17 -1.72
CA ALA A 108 -12.84 -1.22 -0.88
C ALA A 108 -11.53 -0.75 -0.24
N MET A 109 -10.64 -0.14 -1.02
CA MET A 109 -9.39 0.44 -0.50
C MET A 109 -9.65 1.50 0.58
N LYS A 110 -10.58 2.44 0.35
CA LYS A 110 -10.88 3.50 1.32
C LYS A 110 -11.49 2.98 2.61
N LEU A 111 -12.35 1.96 2.53
CA LEU A 111 -12.92 1.31 3.71
C LEU A 111 -11.86 0.51 4.48
N ALA A 112 -10.96 -0.18 3.77
CA ALA A 112 -9.85 -0.91 4.38
C ALA A 112 -8.90 0.03 5.13
N ILE A 113 -8.50 1.15 4.51
CA ILE A 113 -7.72 2.20 5.17
C ILE A 113 -8.46 2.73 6.41
N ALA A 114 -9.74 3.07 6.28
CA ALA A 114 -10.54 3.55 7.40
C ALA A 114 -10.57 2.56 8.57
N GLU A 115 -10.67 1.26 8.28
CA GLU A 115 -10.65 0.20 9.29
C GLU A 115 -9.29 0.08 9.98
N GLY A 116 -8.19 0.21 9.22
CA GLY A 116 -6.85 0.24 9.78
C GLY A 116 -6.66 1.38 10.79
N TYR A 117 -7.18 2.57 10.50
CA TYR A 117 -7.19 3.71 11.42
C TYR A 117 -8.13 3.50 12.61
N ARG A 118 -9.33 2.97 12.38
CA ARG A 118 -10.31 2.66 13.44
C ARG A 118 -9.76 1.71 14.49
N ASN A 119 -8.91 0.78 14.07
CA ASN A 119 -8.31 -0.24 14.92
C ASN A 119 -6.97 0.19 15.54
N ASN A 120 -6.51 1.42 15.29
CA ASN A 120 -5.27 1.92 15.86
C ASN A 120 -5.57 2.90 17.01
N PRO A 121 -5.31 2.53 18.28
CA PRO A 121 -5.63 3.36 19.44
C PRO A 121 -4.80 4.65 19.53
N ASN A 122 -3.72 4.77 18.75
CA ASN A 122 -2.88 5.96 18.73
C ASN A 122 -3.48 7.08 17.87
N TYR A 123 -4.63 6.86 17.21
CA TYR A 123 -5.24 7.86 16.34
C TYR A 123 -6.66 8.21 16.78
N GLU A 124 -6.93 9.51 16.87
CA GLU A 124 -8.27 10.05 16.86
C GLU A 124 -8.71 10.20 15.40
N CYS A 125 -9.91 9.72 15.06
CA CYS A 125 -10.36 9.64 13.67
C CYS A 125 -11.79 10.15 13.50
N GLY A 126 -12.03 10.79 12.36
CA GLY A 126 -13.38 11.11 11.88
C GLY A 126 -13.75 10.29 10.65
N PHE A 127 -14.99 9.82 10.60
CA PHE A 127 -15.51 9.01 9.50
C PHE A 127 -16.75 9.67 8.89
N GLY A 128 -16.89 9.54 7.57
CA GLY A 128 -18.10 9.95 6.86
C GLY A 128 -19.21 8.92 7.03
N ASP A 129 -20.43 9.30 6.63
CA ASP A 129 -21.61 8.40 6.63
C ASP A 129 -21.41 7.14 5.77
N ASP A 130 -20.53 7.23 4.77
CA ASP A 130 -20.19 6.11 3.89
C ASP A 130 -19.13 5.16 4.47
N GLY A 131 -18.66 5.44 5.69
CA GLY A 131 -17.68 4.66 6.45
C GLY A 131 -16.22 4.99 6.16
N THR A 132 -15.94 5.89 5.22
CA THR A 132 -14.57 6.26 4.84
C THR A 132 -13.94 7.24 5.82
N LEU A 133 -12.61 7.18 5.94
CA LEU A 133 -11.84 8.10 6.78
C LEU A 133 -11.88 9.50 6.16
N THR A 134 -12.26 10.50 6.96
CA THR A 134 -12.29 11.92 6.54
C THR A 134 -11.13 12.71 7.12
N TRP A 135 -10.72 12.40 8.34
CA TRP A 135 -9.54 12.95 8.97
C TRP A 135 -9.02 11.97 10.04
N SER A 136 -7.74 12.09 10.35
CA SER A 136 -7.08 11.38 11.45
C SER A 136 -6.06 12.30 12.10
N ARG A 137 -5.85 12.17 13.40
CA ARG A 137 -4.79 12.85 14.14
C ARG A 137 -4.13 11.84 15.08
N LEU A 138 -2.79 11.84 15.13
CA LEU A 138 -2.07 11.10 16.15
C LEU A 138 -2.38 11.69 17.52
N ILE A 139 -2.76 10.84 18.46
CA ILE A 139 -2.91 11.21 19.86
C ILE A 139 -1.50 11.33 20.42
N GLU A 140 -1.08 12.55 20.77
CA GLU A 140 0.19 12.74 21.49
C GLU A 140 0.07 12.05 22.86
N GLY A 141 0.78 10.93 23.02
CA GLY A 141 1.08 10.38 24.34
C GLY A 141 2.31 11.09 24.90
N GLU A 142 2.32 11.38 26.20
CA GLU A 142 3.49 11.89 26.92
C GLU A 142 4.71 11.03 26.53
N SER A 143 5.72 11.65 25.91
CA SER A 143 7.01 10.99 25.76
C SER A 143 7.51 10.68 27.17
N GLU A 144 7.69 9.40 27.49
CA GLU A 144 8.54 9.02 28.62
C GLU A 144 9.92 9.62 28.32
N GLU A 145 10.19 10.79 28.88
CA GLU A 145 11.53 11.34 28.98
C GLU A 145 12.33 10.27 29.72
N GLU A 146 13.19 9.54 29.00
CA GLU A 146 14.23 8.73 29.63
C GLU A 146 15.04 9.66 30.53
N GLU A 147 14.77 9.60 31.83
CA GLU A 147 15.60 10.19 32.87
C GLU A 147 17.03 9.65 32.67
N GLN A 148 17.90 10.52 32.15
CA GLN A 148 19.35 10.35 32.26
C GLN A 148 19.71 10.45 33.74
N GLU A 149 19.80 9.31 34.42
CA GLU A 149 20.57 9.20 35.67
C GLU A 149 21.99 8.72 35.37
N GLY A 150 22.91 9.69 35.40
CA GLY A 150 24.06 9.71 36.31
C GLY A 150 25.18 8.70 36.13
#